data_AF-A0A8T4PAY9-F1
#
_entry.id   AF-A0A8T4PAY9-F1
#
_cell.length_a   1.000
_cell.length_b   1.000
_cell.length_c   1.000
_cell.angle_alpha   90.00
_cell.angle_beta   90.00
_cell.angle_gamma   90.00
#
_symmetry.space_group_name_H-M   'P 1'
#
loop_
_entity.id
_entity.type
_entity.pdbx_description
1 polymer ?
#
loop_
_entity_poly.entity_id
_entity_poly.type
_entity_poly.pdbx_seq_one_letter_code
_entity_poly.pdbx_strand_id
1 'polypeptide(L)'
;MIFVIKVTTNKEEKVMDMIAEHMPKKELNVYSVAKPLGLRGYIILESENRESAEEACFGLPYVKGIIGKTIEYDEVKNMVEPNITVMNIEKEDIVEILSDPFKKEKARVIRVDMQKGEVVVSLLGAVVQIPVTIKLENVKVIRRSTDKTEVEE
;
A
#
# COMPACT_ATOMS: atom_id res chain seq x y z
N MET A 1 15.63 8.78 14.34
CA MET A 1 14.39 9.53 14.62
C MET A 1 13.64 9.76 13.32
N ILE A 2 12.32 9.69 13.31
CA ILE A 2 11.51 9.86 12.10
C ILE A 2 10.83 11.24 12.10
N PHE A 3 10.97 11.98 10.99
CA PHE A 3 10.44 13.32 10.79
C PHE A 3 9.48 13.36 9.60
N VAL A 4 8.44 14.21 9.70
CA VAL A 4 7.54 14.51 8.58
C VAL A 4 7.96 15.81 7.93
N ILE A 5 8.23 15.78 6.62
CA ILE A 5 8.59 16.96 5.84
C ILE A 5 7.41 17.34 4.96
N LYS A 6 6.96 18.58 5.07
CA LYS A 6 5.93 19.12 4.19
C LYS A 6 6.56 19.53 2.88
N VAL A 7 5.98 19.06 1.79
CA VAL A 7 6.43 19.35 0.43
C VAL A 7 5.27 19.88 -0.40
N THR A 8 5.58 20.35 -1.60
CA THR A 8 4.55 20.72 -2.58
C THR A 8 3.92 19.45 -3.13
N THR A 9 2.58 19.41 -3.18
CA THR A 9 1.83 18.28 -3.73
C THR A 9 2.29 17.95 -5.15
N ASN A 10 2.43 16.65 -5.46
CA ASN A 10 2.93 16.13 -6.74
C ASN A 10 4.42 16.44 -7.02
N LYS A 11 5.19 16.83 -5.99
CA LYS A 11 6.65 17.03 -6.05
C LYS A 11 7.40 16.17 -5.03
N GLU A 12 6.72 15.22 -4.39
CA GLU A 12 7.28 14.34 -3.35
C GLU A 12 8.49 13.57 -3.86
N GLU A 13 8.34 12.92 -5.01
CA GLU A 13 9.39 12.09 -5.64
C GLU A 13 10.61 12.92 -6.03
N LYS A 14 10.38 14.08 -6.66
CA LYS A 14 11.45 15.02 -7.01
C LYS A 14 12.21 15.53 -5.78
N VAL A 15 11.51 15.76 -4.66
CA VAL A 15 12.17 16.15 -3.40
C VAL A 15 12.98 15.00 -2.83
N MET A 16 12.48 13.76 -2.89
CA MET A 16 13.23 12.59 -2.44
C MET A 16 14.54 12.42 -3.23
N ASP A 17 14.49 12.57 -4.55
CA ASP A 17 15.68 12.51 -5.42
C ASP A 17 16.70 13.58 -5.03
N MET A 18 16.24 14.82 -4.82
CA MET A 18 17.10 15.93 -4.40
C MET A 18 17.75 15.69 -3.04
N ILE A 19 17.00 15.14 -2.08
CA ILE A 19 17.53 14.78 -0.76
C ILE A 19 18.60 13.70 -0.93
N ALA A 20 18.32 12.64 -1.69
CA ALA A 20 19.27 11.55 -1.94
C ALA A 20 20.58 12.05 -2.60
N GLU A 21 20.51 13.03 -3.51
CA GLU A 21 21.68 13.66 -4.12
C GLU A 21 22.48 14.56 -3.15
N HIS A 22 21.84 15.07 -2.09
CA HIS A 22 22.45 15.96 -1.09
C HIS A 22 23.09 15.21 0.07
N MET A 23 22.57 14.03 0.43
CA MET A 23 23.10 13.21 1.54
C MET A 23 24.61 12.94 1.48
N PRO A 24 25.19 12.42 0.37
CA PRO A 24 26.62 12.07 0.32
C PRO A 24 27.53 13.30 0.26
N LYS A 25 27.02 14.47 -0.12
CA LYS A 25 27.84 15.69 -0.28
C LYS A 25 28.13 16.40 1.05
N LYS A 26 27.36 16.10 2.09
CA LYS A 26 27.35 16.85 3.34
C LYS A 26 27.59 15.99 4.59
N GLU A 27 27.93 14.70 4.42
CA GLU A 27 28.09 13.74 5.54
C GLU A 27 26.90 13.79 6.51
N LEU A 28 25.69 13.89 5.98
CA LEU A 28 24.50 14.03 6.80
C LEU A 28 24.11 12.69 7.41
N ASN A 29 23.81 12.69 8.71
CA ASN A 29 23.31 11.52 9.43
C ASN A 29 21.82 11.27 9.13
N VAL A 30 21.49 11.11 7.84
CA VAL A 30 20.17 10.73 7.34
C VAL A 30 20.24 9.29 6.85
N TYR A 31 19.34 8.46 7.35
CA TYR A 31 19.34 7.02 7.10
C TYR A 31 18.39 6.62 5.98
N SER A 32 17.22 7.25 5.91
CA SER A 32 16.21 6.91 4.90
C SER A 32 15.29 8.09 4.57
N VAL A 33 14.72 8.05 3.37
CA VAL A 33 13.65 8.94 2.93
C VAL A 33 12.58 8.11 2.24
N ALA A 34 11.31 8.32 2.59
CA ALA A 34 10.20 7.52 2.09
C ALA A 34 8.99 8.39 1.74
N LYS A 35 8.27 7.97 0.69
CA LYS A 35 6.97 8.53 0.33
C LYS A 35 5.87 7.70 0.98
N PRO A 36 5.15 8.23 1.98
CA PRO A 36 4.02 7.51 2.58
C PRO A 36 2.88 7.34 1.57
N LEU A 37 2.30 6.14 1.54
CA LEU A 37 1.08 5.87 0.78
C LEU A 37 -0.13 6.55 1.45
N GLY A 38 -1.00 7.14 0.63
CA GLY A 38 -2.21 7.83 1.10
C GLY A 38 -1.98 9.25 1.62
N LEU A 39 -0.73 9.70 1.83
CA LEU A 39 -0.43 11.04 2.32
C LEU A 39 0.22 11.90 1.23
N ARG A 40 -0.56 12.82 0.65
CA ARG A 40 -0.11 13.73 -0.42
C ARG A 40 0.49 15.02 0.16
N GLY A 41 1.58 15.50 -0.44
CA GLY A 41 2.28 16.72 -0.02
C GLY A 41 3.19 16.53 1.19
N TYR A 42 3.53 15.29 1.53
CA TYR A 42 4.43 14.98 2.63
C TYR A 42 5.38 13.84 2.25
N ILE A 43 6.56 13.85 2.88
CA ILE A 43 7.52 12.75 2.86
C ILE A 43 7.97 12.47 4.29
N ILE A 44 8.47 11.27 4.51
CA ILE A 44 9.04 10.82 5.78
C ILE A 44 10.56 10.79 5.62
N LEU A 45 11.28 11.32 6.60
CA LEU A 45 12.74 11.32 6.63
C LEU A 45 13.23 10.80 7.97
N GLU A 46 14.14 9.84 7.93
CA GLU A 46 14.77 9.27 9.11
C GLU A 46 16.18 9.79 9.26
N SER A 47 16.51 10.40 10.41
CA SER A 47 17.84 10.91 10.70
C SER A 47 18.21 10.72 12.17
N GLU A 48 19.49 10.86 12.48
CA GLU A 48 20.00 10.79 13.86
C GLU A 48 19.37 11.86 14.74
N ASN A 49 19.32 13.10 14.25
CA ASN A 49 18.85 14.26 14.97
C ASN A 49 18.10 15.24 14.03
N ARG A 50 17.47 16.24 14.63
CA ARG A 50 16.67 17.25 13.91
C ARG A 50 17.52 18.14 13.02
N GLU A 51 18.74 18.46 13.43
CA GLU A 51 19.66 19.32 12.67
C GLU A 51 20.03 18.67 11.34
N SER A 52 20.36 17.38 11.34
CA SER A 52 20.62 16.62 10.11
C SER A 52 19.40 16.57 9.17
N ALA A 53 18.18 16.46 9.72
CA ALA A 53 16.95 16.50 8.93
C ALA A 53 16.71 17.88 8.30
N GLU A 54 16.94 18.95 9.07
CA GLU A 54 16.80 20.33 8.61
C GLU A 54 17.83 20.64 7.53
N GLU A 55 19.08 20.21 7.73
CA GLU A 55 20.16 20.42 6.77
C GLU A 55 19.95 19.64 5.47
N ALA A 56 19.44 18.41 5.55
CA ALA A 56 19.08 17.62 4.37
C ALA A 56 17.99 18.27 3.52
N CYS A 57 17.12 19.04 4.15
CA CYS A 57 16.01 19.75 3.52
C CYS A 57 16.36 21.20 3.14
N PHE A 58 17.50 21.72 3.61
CA PHE A 58 17.83 23.13 3.54
C PHE A 58 18.11 23.58 2.10
N GLY A 59 17.43 24.65 1.67
CA GLY A 59 17.61 25.21 0.33
C GLY A 59 17.04 24.36 -0.81
N LEU A 60 16.40 23.22 -0.51
CA LEU A 60 15.76 22.39 -1.53
C LEU A 60 14.46 23.04 -2.02
N PRO A 61 14.23 23.09 -3.35
CA PRO A 61 12.98 23.59 -3.88
C PRO A 61 11.81 22.66 -3.50
N TYR A 62 10.61 23.23 -3.44
CA TYR A 62 9.35 22.53 -3.11
C TYR A 62 9.21 22.04 -1.68
N VAL A 63 10.27 22.04 -0.88
CA VAL A 63 10.23 21.78 0.56
C VAL A 63 9.67 23.00 1.29
N LYS A 64 8.70 22.77 2.18
CA LYS A 64 8.08 23.81 3.03
C LYS A 64 8.60 23.77 4.47
N GLY A 65 9.22 22.67 4.87
CA GLY A 65 9.84 22.50 6.20
C GLY A 65 9.35 21.26 6.95
N ILE A 66 9.97 21.04 8.10
CA ILE A 66 9.64 19.93 9.01
C ILE A 66 8.40 20.28 9.82
N ILE A 67 7.47 19.33 9.93
CA ILE A 67 6.21 19.50 10.66
C ILE A 67 6.22 18.69 11.94
N GLY A 68 5.80 19.33 13.03
CA GLY A 68 5.49 18.66 14.29
C GLY A 68 6.72 18.12 15.03
N LYS A 69 6.47 17.04 15.77
CA LYS A 69 7.46 16.27 16.52
C LYS A 69 7.84 15.02 15.74
N THR A 70 8.82 14.30 16.25
CA THR A 70 9.17 12.97 15.73
C THR A 70 8.00 12.01 15.91
N ILE A 71 7.85 11.10 14.96
CA ILE A 71 6.83 10.05 14.95
C ILE A 71 7.46 8.69 15.24
N GLU A 72 6.68 7.79 15.82
CA GLU A 72 7.11 6.40 16.04
C GLU A 72 6.90 5.57 14.76
N TYR A 73 7.69 4.51 14.60
CA TYR A 73 7.60 3.65 13.41
C TYR A 73 6.21 3.00 13.27
N ASP A 74 5.57 2.61 14.38
CA ASP A 74 4.23 2.01 14.37
C ASP A 74 3.16 2.93 13.77
N GLU A 75 3.32 4.25 13.87
CA GLU A 75 2.38 5.22 13.30
C GLU A 75 2.48 5.31 11.77
N VAL A 76 3.67 5.05 11.21
CA VAL A 76 3.94 5.12 9.77
C VAL A 76 4.00 3.76 9.09
N LYS A 77 4.03 2.67 9.86
CA LYS A 77 4.14 1.30 9.36
C LYS A 77 3.16 1.01 8.22
N ASN A 78 1.87 1.26 8.42
CA ASN A 78 0.86 1.01 7.40
C ASN A 78 0.97 1.90 6.15
N MET A 79 1.68 3.03 6.23
CA MET A 79 1.89 3.95 5.12
C MET A 79 3.14 3.59 4.29
N VAL A 80 4.15 3.01 4.93
CA VAL A 80 5.43 2.62 4.31
C VAL A 80 5.39 1.16 3.85
N GLU A 81 4.78 0.30 4.67
CA GLU A 81 4.49 -1.09 4.39
C GLU A 81 2.98 -1.23 4.19
N PRO A 82 2.45 -0.98 2.99
CA PRO A 82 1.08 -1.37 2.72
C PRO A 82 1.03 -2.89 2.94
N ASN A 83 0.16 -3.33 3.84
CA ASN A 83 -0.28 -4.71 3.84
C ASN A 83 -1.07 -4.92 2.56
N ILE A 84 -0.36 -5.11 1.44
CA ILE A 84 -0.90 -5.76 0.26
C ILE A 84 -1.19 -7.15 0.81
N THR A 85 -2.39 -7.33 1.35
CA THR A 85 -2.94 -8.67 1.51
C THR A 85 -3.05 -9.13 0.07
N VAL A 86 -1.96 -9.72 -0.44
CA VAL A 86 -1.96 -10.48 -1.66
C VAL A 86 -2.97 -11.55 -1.35
N MET A 87 -4.22 -11.31 -1.73
CA MET A 87 -5.25 -12.31 -1.63
C MET A 87 -4.76 -13.38 -2.59
N ASN A 88 -4.13 -14.41 -2.06
CA ASN A 88 -3.87 -15.65 -2.78
C ASN A 88 -5.24 -16.24 -3.08
N ILE A 89 -5.87 -15.72 -4.13
CA ILE A 89 -7.10 -16.23 -4.69
C ILE A 89 -6.67 -17.36 -5.61
N GLU A 90 -7.08 -18.57 -5.27
CA GLU A 90 -6.82 -19.74 -6.09
C GLU A 90 -8.05 -20.09 -6.92
N LYS A 91 -7.84 -20.92 -7.94
CA LYS A 91 -8.95 -21.51 -8.68
C LYS A 91 -9.82 -22.30 -7.70
N GLU A 92 -11.14 -22.22 -7.88
CA GLU A 92 -12.17 -22.88 -7.05
C GLU A 92 -12.43 -22.26 -5.66
N ASP A 93 -11.70 -21.23 -5.26
CA ASP A 93 -11.99 -20.50 -4.02
C ASP A 93 -13.38 -19.85 -4.06
N ILE A 94 -13.99 -19.74 -2.89
CA ILE A 94 -15.25 -19.00 -2.71
C ILE A 94 -14.90 -17.59 -2.24
N VAL A 95 -15.29 -16.61 -3.05
CA VAL A 95 -15.07 -15.18 -2.79
C VAL A 95 -16.39 -14.46 -2.62
N GLU A 96 -16.39 -13.40 -1.81
CA GLU A 96 -17.45 -12.41 -1.70
C GLU A 96 -17.08 -11.21 -2.59
N ILE A 97 -18.03 -10.74 -3.39
CA ILE A 97 -17.82 -9.56 -4.21
C ILE A 97 -18.11 -8.31 -3.38
N LEU A 98 -17.19 -7.34 -3.39
CA LEU A 98 -17.31 -6.08 -2.65
C LEU A 98 -17.88 -4.94 -3.51
N SER A 99 -17.84 -5.08 -4.84
CA SER A 99 -18.30 -4.07 -5.80
C SER A 99 -19.77 -4.26 -6.23
N ASP A 100 -20.50 -3.17 -6.34
CA ASP A 100 -21.81 -3.12 -6.99
C ASP A 100 -21.67 -3.43 -8.49
N PRO A 101 -22.63 -4.13 -9.15
CA PRO A 101 -23.97 -4.50 -8.69
C PRO A 101 -24.07 -5.81 -7.90
N PHE A 102 -22.99 -6.59 -7.78
CA PHE A 102 -23.00 -7.92 -7.16
C PHE A 102 -22.48 -7.90 -5.72
N LYS A 103 -22.62 -6.77 -5.03
CA LYS A 103 -22.08 -6.56 -3.70
C LYS A 103 -22.67 -7.57 -2.70
N LYS A 104 -21.80 -8.21 -1.92
CA LYS A 104 -22.08 -9.31 -0.97
C LYS A 104 -22.55 -10.62 -1.61
N GLU A 105 -22.52 -10.75 -2.93
CA GLU A 105 -22.77 -12.03 -3.58
C GLU A 105 -21.56 -12.96 -3.44
N LYS A 106 -21.84 -14.26 -3.28
CA LYS A 106 -20.82 -15.29 -3.23
C LYS A 106 -20.57 -15.83 -4.63
N ALA A 107 -19.30 -15.95 -5.00
CA ALA A 107 -18.90 -16.45 -6.29
C ALA A 107 -17.76 -17.46 -6.16
N ARG A 108 -17.71 -18.42 -7.08
CA ARG A 108 -16.61 -19.38 -7.21
C ARG A 108 -15.62 -18.89 -8.25
N VAL A 109 -14.34 -18.91 -7.92
CA VAL A 109 -13.26 -18.49 -8.83
C VAL A 109 -13.06 -19.53 -9.93
N ILE A 110 -13.13 -19.10 -11.18
CA ILE A 110 -12.88 -19.93 -12.37
C ILE A 110 -11.40 -19.83 -12.79
N ARG A 111 -10.86 -18.61 -12.78
CA ARG A 111 -9.45 -18.31 -13.09
C ARG A 111 -9.06 -16.94 -12.54
N VAL A 112 -7.76 -16.78 -12.31
CA VAL A 112 -7.14 -15.52 -11.86
C VAL A 112 -6.11 -15.09 -12.88
N ASP A 113 -6.16 -13.81 -13.26
CA ASP A 113 -5.15 -13.16 -14.10
C ASP A 113 -4.37 -12.17 -13.23
N MET A 114 -3.24 -12.63 -12.69
CA MET A 114 -2.36 -11.83 -11.84
C MET A 114 -1.66 -10.70 -12.60
N GLN A 115 -1.50 -10.83 -13.93
CA GLN A 115 -0.84 -9.79 -14.74
C GLN A 115 -1.77 -8.59 -14.95
N LYS A 116 -3.08 -8.84 -15.10
CA LYS A 116 -4.09 -7.80 -15.27
C LYS A 116 -4.74 -7.34 -13.96
N GLY A 117 -4.56 -8.10 -12.88
CA GLY A 117 -5.21 -7.83 -11.61
C GLY A 117 -6.71 -8.15 -11.62
N GLU A 118 -7.12 -9.12 -12.43
CA GLU A 118 -8.52 -9.50 -12.66
C GLU A 118 -8.78 -10.95 -12.23
N VAL A 119 -9.99 -11.22 -11.75
CA VAL A 119 -10.49 -12.55 -11.43
C VAL A 119 -11.79 -12.80 -12.18
N VAL A 120 -11.93 -13.99 -12.75
CA VAL A 120 -13.16 -14.44 -13.38
C VAL A 120 -13.88 -15.36 -12.41
N VAL A 121 -15.10 -14.99 -12.03
CA VAL A 121 -15.90 -15.70 -11.03
C VAL A 121 -17.25 -16.13 -11.59
N SER A 122 -17.84 -17.18 -11.00
CA SER A 122 -19.20 -17.63 -11.27
C SER A 122 -20.06 -17.43 -10.03
N LEU A 123 -21.17 -16.69 -10.15
CA LEU A 123 -22.08 -16.42 -9.04
C LEU A 123 -22.77 -17.71 -8.57
N LEU A 124 -22.73 -17.99 -7.27
CA LEU A 124 -23.36 -19.18 -6.68
C LEU A 124 -24.88 -19.03 -6.49
N GLY A 125 -25.37 -17.79 -6.35
CA GLY A 125 -26.80 -17.49 -6.18
C GLY A 125 -27.59 -17.40 -7.49
N ALA A 126 -26.93 -17.46 -8.65
CA ALA A 126 -27.59 -17.33 -9.95
C ALA A 126 -28.08 -18.69 -10.46
N VAL A 127 -29.31 -18.74 -10.99
CA VAL A 127 -29.88 -19.92 -11.65
C VAL A 127 -29.04 -20.35 -12.86
N VAL A 128 -28.37 -19.39 -13.51
CA VAL A 128 -27.46 -19.61 -14.63
C VAL A 128 -26.07 -19.12 -14.24
N GLN A 129 -25.08 -20.01 -14.36
CA GLN A 129 -23.68 -19.74 -14.02
C GLN A 129 -22.98 -18.94 -15.11
N ILE A 130 -23.23 -17.62 -15.17
CA ILE A 130 -22.54 -16.73 -16.11
C ILE A 130 -21.20 -16.30 -15.51
N PRO A 131 -20.07 -16.44 -16.25
CA PRO A 131 -18.77 -15.95 -15.79
C PRO A 131 -18.72 -14.42 -15.86
N VAL A 132 -18.28 -13.78 -14.77
CA VAL A 132 -18.11 -12.32 -14.66
C VAL A 132 -16.65 -12.01 -14.30
N THR A 133 -16.08 -11.01 -14.96
CA THR A 133 -14.73 -10.51 -14.67
C THR A 133 -14.81 -9.37 -13.66
N ILE A 134 -14.04 -9.47 -12.57
CA ILE A 134 -14.01 -8.50 -11.47
C ILE A 134 -12.54 -8.22 -11.13
N LYS A 135 -12.24 -7.02 -10.66
CA LYS A 135 -10.88 -6.70 -10.17
C LYS A 135 -10.58 -7.43 -8.87
N LEU A 136 -9.32 -7.83 -8.68
CA LEU A 136 -8.84 -8.49 -7.45
C LEU A 136 -9.07 -7.66 -6.18
N GLU A 137 -9.02 -6.33 -6.28
CA GLU A 137 -9.27 -5.42 -5.15
C GLU A 137 -10.73 -5.47 -4.64
N ASN A 138 -11.66 -5.93 -5.48
CA ASN A 138 -13.10 -5.92 -5.22
C ASN A 138 -13.65 -7.30 -4.83
N VAL A 139 -12.78 -8.24 -4.47
CA VAL A 139 -13.18 -9.57 -4.04
C VAL A 139 -12.53 -9.90 -2.70
N LYS A 140 -13.23 -10.61 -1.83
CA LYS A 140 -12.74 -11.05 -0.53
C LYS A 140 -12.87 -12.56 -0.42
N VAL A 141 -11.79 -13.28 -0.15
CA VAL A 141 -11.85 -14.75 0.01
C VAL A 141 -12.61 -15.10 1.29
N ILE A 142 -13.68 -15.91 1.16
CA ILE A 142 -14.46 -16.44 2.29
C ILE A 142 -13.99 -17.84 2.67
N ARG A 143 -13.67 -18.67 1.67
CA ARG A 143 -13.24 -20.06 1.87
C ARG A 143 -12.15 -20.42 0.86
N ARG A 144 -10.99 -20.80 1.38
CA ARG A 144 -9.92 -21.40 0.58
C ARG A 144 -10.22 -22.88 0.36
N SER A 145 -9.97 -23.36 -0.84
CA SER A 145 -10.11 -24.78 -1.21
C SER A 145 -9.27 -25.73 -0.34
N THR A 146 -8.21 -25.23 0.31
CA THR A 146 -7.33 -25.95 1.24
C THR A 146 -7.91 -26.19 2.65
N ASP A 147 -9.07 -25.61 2.99
CA ASP A 147 -9.74 -25.82 4.28
C ASP A 147 -10.68 -27.05 4.26
N LYS A 148 -10.08 -28.23 4.01
CA LYS A 148 -10.77 -29.53 4.03
C LYS A 148 -10.13 -30.59 4.93
N THR A 149 -9.21 -30.25 5.83
CA THR A 149 -8.50 -31.30 6.60
C THR A 149 -8.40 -31.14 8.12
N GLU A 150 -8.95 -30.11 8.77
CA GLU A 150 -8.84 -30.03 10.24
C GLU A 150 -10.16 -29.67 10.92
N VAL A 151 -11.07 -30.64 11.01
CA VAL A 151 -12.00 -30.81 12.15
C VAL A 151 -12.62 -32.21 12.09
N GLU A 152 -11.84 -33.21 12.48
CA GLU A 152 -12.35 -34.40 13.17
C GLU A 152 -11.36 -34.70 14.29
N GLU A 153 -11.70 -34.26 15.50
CA GLU A 153 -11.55 -34.98 16.78
C GLU A 153 -12.31 -34.23 17.88
#